data_AF-A0ABD6DLY9-F1
#
_entry.id   AF-A0ABD6DLY9-F1
#
_cell.length_a   1.000
_cell.length_b   1.000
_cell.length_c   1.000
_cell.angle_alpha   90.00
_cell.angle_beta   90.00
_cell.angle_gamma   90.00
#
_symmetry.space_group_name_H-M   'P 1'
#
loop_
_entity.id
_entity.type
_entity.pdbx_description
1 polymer ?
#
loop_
_entity_poly.entity_id
_entity_poly.type
_entity_poly.pdbx_seq_one_letter_code
_entity_poly.pdbx_strand_id
1 'polypeptide(L)'
;MQDGQLSPFAGWGLAGLPVVGTFLQAAFALAGVEARTLPVVGGVVDAFISLQVFREAAIQFKASTAVVLVLFVLIAAAWVGQGVAMGLLRNRDVTFACAGLVSVLFLVLFFGVYSSLFGSGIGVVQLGLFFAVPFVASAGALGGAWLRDWEVDLESAAAEDLSEASDLVARKRETFDAEYRRQVGEDTLDAVAELAPNAVAEARDAAEREREGYDELESKIGNVRSSVADASDGRRRAAELLESAKRRDPDAAVDRIQSDLADGVRTAVERGDVDLTVRSRYGRTYEVVNLQSTFREVRLPPSNEPTHVAEVDRTIGRLLGRDDVDLATVADALGEIRVHQERIERHVSDTEESFHASHEAAETDVERTRDELERLQGAVRDRVEEKLVDGHDPGVDSVHSVEEQLREAREALHDCRFDEAERLVGEARDTADGLLTAVQFFGSLAGALDHGQDRVSLPQAVDPELARDLAPAFESEYGVDYHVEDGHISVDTRGEPVSAAPTADRDRSVGRSTATSSSSSSSRDEYVNPEEYVDEVLLLFDELAAVAEAGSDTVHLETGDLPEYAVQSEALAAIERFCNRQNDLVESFDLPAGAPPGIVDVRFTDRNDAPAALDALYDRFKEQYV
;
A
#
# COMPACT_ATOMS: atom_id res chain seq x y z
N MET A 1 -0.39 -64.12 -22.68
CA MET A 1 -1.26 -64.71 -21.65
C MET A 1 -0.54 -65.92 -21.10
N GLN A 2 0.14 -65.75 -19.97
CA GLN A 2 1.04 -66.74 -19.38
C GLN A 2 0.26 -67.69 -18.45
N ASP A 3 0.69 -68.95 -18.40
CA ASP A 3 0.03 -70.10 -17.76
C ASP A 3 -0.27 -69.98 -16.24
N GLY A 4 0.10 -68.87 -15.59
CA GLY A 4 -0.17 -68.60 -14.17
C GLY A 4 -1.52 -67.93 -13.87
N GLN A 5 -2.14 -67.23 -14.83
CA GLN A 5 -3.40 -66.49 -14.60
C GLN A 5 -4.65 -67.39 -14.48
N LEU A 6 -4.58 -68.66 -14.90
CA LEU A 6 -5.73 -69.57 -14.91
C LEU A 6 -5.98 -70.25 -13.56
N SER A 7 -4.97 -70.35 -12.68
CA SER A 7 -5.07 -71.02 -11.38
C SER A 7 -6.07 -70.37 -10.39
N PRO A 8 -6.09 -69.04 -10.21
CA PRO A 8 -7.02 -68.39 -9.29
C PRO A 8 -8.48 -68.51 -9.73
N PHE A 9 -8.73 -68.39 -11.04
CA PHE A 9 -10.06 -68.58 -11.63
C PHE A 9 -10.49 -70.05 -11.69
N ALA A 10 -9.53 -71.00 -11.70
CA ALA A 10 -9.83 -72.41 -11.57
C ALA A 10 -10.37 -72.76 -10.18
N GLY A 11 -9.82 -72.16 -9.10
CA GLY A 11 -10.36 -72.29 -7.74
C GLY A 11 -11.76 -71.71 -7.58
N TRP A 12 -11.99 -70.51 -8.13
CA TRP A 12 -13.32 -69.88 -8.18
C TRP A 12 -14.33 -70.68 -9.03
N GLY A 13 -13.89 -71.21 -10.18
CA GLY A 13 -14.70 -72.06 -11.05
C GLY A 13 -15.04 -73.42 -10.42
N LEU A 14 -14.10 -74.03 -9.70
CA LEU A 14 -14.33 -75.25 -8.92
C LEU A 14 -15.36 -75.02 -7.80
N ALA A 15 -15.29 -73.89 -7.11
CA ALA A 15 -16.30 -73.51 -6.11
C ALA A 15 -17.68 -73.25 -6.74
N GLY A 16 -17.72 -72.83 -8.00
CA GLY A 16 -18.95 -72.62 -8.78
C GLY A 16 -19.67 -73.91 -9.18
N LEU A 17 -18.98 -75.06 -9.27
CA LEU A 17 -19.60 -76.32 -9.70
C LEU A 17 -20.74 -76.78 -8.76
N PRO A 18 -20.56 -76.81 -7.42
CA PRO A 18 -21.66 -77.05 -6.49
C PRO A 18 -22.74 -75.95 -6.55
N VAL A 19 -22.38 -74.68 -6.70
CA VAL A 19 -23.32 -73.55 -6.75
C VAL A 19 -24.26 -73.69 -7.95
N VAL A 20 -23.70 -73.88 -9.15
CA VAL A 20 -24.47 -74.05 -10.39
C VAL A 20 -25.27 -75.35 -10.36
N GLY A 21 -24.67 -76.45 -9.90
CA GLY A 21 -25.36 -77.74 -9.81
C GLY A 21 -26.58 -77.72 -8.89
N THR A 22 -26.44 -77.10 -7.71
CA THR A 22 -27.52 -77.01 -6.72
C THR A 22 -28.55 -75.92 -7.05
N PHE A 23 -28.12 -74.79 -7.63
CA PHE A 23 -29.02 -73.75 -8.13
C PHE A 23 -29.89 -74.25 -9.29
N LEU A 24 -29.31 -74.96 -10.27
CA LEU A 24 -30.06 -75.59 -11.35
C LEU A 24 -31.03 -76.64 -10.81
N GLN A 25 -30.62 -77.45 -9.84
CA GLN A 25 -31.49 -78.42 -9.18
C GLN A 25 -32.68 -77.74 -8.48
N ALA A 26 -32.45 -76.63 -7.77
CA ALA A 26 -33.50 -75.85 -7.11
C ALA A 26 -34.44 -75.18 -8.13
N ALA A 27 -33.91 -74.61 -9.21
CA ALA A 27 -34.67 -73.97 -10.28
C ALA A 27 -35.53 -74.98 -11.07
N PHE A 28 -35.00 -76.17 -11.39
CA PHE A 28 -35.75 -77.24 -12.05
C PHE A 28 -36.83 -77.84 -11.14
N ALA A 29 -36.56 -77.97 -9.83
CA ALA A 29 -37.56 -78.39 -8.85
C ALA A 29 -38.73 -77.39 -8.74
N LEU A 30 -38.47 -76.09 -8.92
CA LEU A 30 -39.50 -75.05 -8.94
C LEU A 30 -40.30 -75.03 -10.26
N ALA A 31 -39.66 -75.34 -11.38
CA ALA A 31 -40.26 -75.37 -12.72
C ALA A 31 -41.04 -76.68 -13.02
N GLY A 32 -40.95 -77.70 -12.16
CA GLY A 32 -41.66 -78.97 -12.32
C GLY A 32 -41.13 -79.86 -13.46
N VAL A 33 -39.90 -79.64 -13.93
CA VAL A 33 -39.29 -80.36 -15.06
C VAL A 33 -38.33 -81.44 -14.53
N GLU A 34 -38.55 -82.70 -14.92
CA GLU A 34 -37.64 -83.80 -14.59
C GLU A 34 -36.29 -83.64 -15.34
N ALA A 35 -35.20 -83.57 -14.60
CA ALA A 35 -33.85 -83.15 -15.05
C ALA A 35 -33.10 -84.14 -15.97
N ARG A 36 -33.78 -84.88 -16.86
CA ARG A 36 -33.17 -85.92 -17.73
C ARG A 36 -32.76 -85.47 -19.14
N THR A 37 -32.90 -84.20 -19.52
CA THR A 37 -32.81 -83.77 -20.93
C THR A 37 -31.59 -82.93 -21.34
N LEU A 38 -30.54 -82.80 -20.51
CA LEU A 38 -29.32 -82.05 -20.88
C LEU A 38 -28.06 -82.94 -21.04
N PRO A 39 -27.46 -83.04 -22.24
CA PRO A 39 -26.44 -84.04 -22.57
C PRO A 39 -25.05 -83.80 -21.96
N VAL A 40 -24.74 -82.60 -21.47
CA VAL A 40 -23.38 -82.25 -20.97
C VAL A 40 -23.24 -82.47 -19.46
N VAL A 41 -24.34 -82.66 -18.73
CA VAL A 41 -24.37 -82.80 -17.26
C VAL A 41 -24.68 -84.24 -16.81
N GLY A 42 -25.12 -85.11 -17.73
CA GLY A 42 -25.61 -86.46 -17.42
C GLY A 42 -24.58 -87.41 -16.80
N GLY A 43 -23.30 -87.32 -17.17
CA GLY A 43 -22.28 -88.28 -16.73
C GLY A 43 -21.90 -88.18 -15.24
N VAL A 44 -21.96 -86.99 -14.66
CA VAL A 44 -21.62 -86.75 -13.23
C VAL A 44 -22.88 -86.82 -12.36
N VAL A 45 -24.02 -86.44 -12.92
CA VAL A 45 -25.30 -86.38 -12.20
C VAL A 45 -25.95 -87.76 -12.04
N ASP A 46 -25.79 -88.70 -12.98
CA ASP A 46 -26.36 -90.05 -12.83
C ASP A 46 -25.68 -90.88 -11.70
N ALA A 47 -24.40 -90.65 -11.43
CA ALA A 47 -23.71 -91.27 -10.30
C ALA A 47 -24.19 -90.70 -8.95
N PHE A 48 -24.53 -89.40 -8.91
CA PHE A 48 -24.93 -88.67 -7.71
C PHE A 48 -26.42 -88.85 -7.35
N ILE A 49 -27.32 -88.95 -8.33
CA ILE A 49 -28.78 -89.11 -8.11
C ILE A 49 -29.15 -90.50 -7.55
N SER A 50 -28.25 -91.50 -7.66
CA SER A 50 -28.48 -92.85 -7.12
C SER A 50 -28.28 -92.96 -5.59
N LEU A 51 -27.73 -91.92 -4.94
CA LEU A 51 -27.39 -91.94 -3.52
C LEU A 51 -28.59 -91.55 -2.65
N GLN A 52 -28.81 -92.31 -1.57
CA GLN A 52 -29.94 -92.13 -0.65
C GLN A 52 -29.99 -90.72 -0.04
N VAL A 53 -28.84 -90.06 0.10
CA VAL A 53 -28.71 -88.68 0.59
C VAL A 53 -29.50 -87.68 -0.25
N PHE A 54 -29.46 -87.76 -1.57
CA PHE A 54 -30.10 -86.75 -2.43
C PHE A 54 -31.62 -86.89 -2.43
N ARG A 55 -32.14 -88.10 -2.26
CA ARG A 55 -33.57 -88.34 -2.09
C ARG A 55 -34.07 -87.72 -0.78
N GLU A 56 -33.33 -87.91 0.31
CA GLU A 56 -33.70 -87.35 1.62
C GLU A 56 -33.50 -85.82 1.69
N ALA A 57 -32.43 -85.31 1.07
CA ALA A 57 -32.21 -83.88 0.91
C ALA A 57 -33.31 -83.21 0.06
N ALA A 58 -33.84 -83.89 -0.97
CA ALA A 58 -34.97 -83.38 -1.77
C ALA A 58 -36.28 -83.33 -0.97
N ILE A 59 -36.47 -84.19 0.04
CA ILE A 59 -37.60 -84.14 0.96
C ILE A 59 -37.46 -82.90 1.88
N GLN A 60 -36.28 -82.68 2.46
CA GLN A 60 -35.99 -81.49 3.26
C GLN A 60 -36.11 -80.18 2.45
N PHE A 61 -35.68 -80.20 1.19
CA PHE A 61 -35.85 -79.09 0.26
C PHE A 61 -37.32 -78.71 0.06
N LYS A 62 -38.23 -79.69 -0.02
CA LYS A 62 -39.69 -79.44 -0.13
C LYS A 62 -40.30 -78.90 1.16
N ALA A 63 -39.74 -79.23 2.33
CA ALA A 63 -40.22 -78.74 3.61
C ALA A 63 -39.88 -77.25 3.84
N SER A 64 -38.76 -76.78 3.30
CA SER A 64 -38.22 -75.42 3.53
C SER A 64 -37.86 -74.69 2.23
N THR A 65 -38.68 -74.86 1.18
CA THR A 65 -38.36 -74.43 -0.20
C THR A 65 -38.01 -72.94 -0.31
N ALA A 66 -38.75 -72.07 0.38
CA ALA A 66 -38.50 -70.62 0.32
C ALA A 66 -37.13 -70.24 0.92
N VAL A 67 -36.78 -70.80 2.08
CA VAL A 67 -35.50 -70.53 2.77
C VAL A 67 -34.32 -71.04 1.96
N VAL A 68 -34.44 -72.25 1.41
CA VAL A 68 -33.38 -72.85 0.58
C VAL A 68 -33.16 -72.06 -0.70
N LEU A 69 -34.23 -71.63 -1.37
CA LEU A 69 -34.15 -70.84 -2.58
C LEU A 69 -33.48 -69.48 -2.33
N VAL A 70 -33.85 -68.79 -1.25
CA VAL A 70 -33.22 -67.52 -0.86
C VAL A 70 -31.72 -67.73 -0.58
N LEU A 71 -31.35 -68.77 0.17
CA LEU A 71 -29.94 -69.07 0.44
C LEU A 71 -29.15 -69.36 -0.85
N PHE A 72 -29.71 -70.12 -1.79
CA PHE A 72 -29.05 -70.38 -3.07
C PHE A 72 -28.88 -69.11 -3.92
N VAL A 73 -29.90 -68.25 -3.98
CA VAL A 73 -29.80 -66.97 -4.70
C VAL A 73 -28.72 -66.10 -4.06
N LEU A 74 -28.65 -66.03 -2.73
CA LEU A 74 -27.62 -65.27 -2.03
C LEU A 74 -26.21 -65.86 -2.25
N ILE A 75 -26.06 -67.19 -2.23
CA ILE A 75 -24.79 -67.86 -2.54
C ILE A 75 -24.35 -67.57 -3.97
N ALA A 76 -25.28 -67.68 -4.94
CA ALA A 76 -24.99 -67.40 -6.34
C ALA A 76 -24.62 -65.92 -6.56
N ALA A 77 -25.35 -64.99 -5.94
CA ALA A 77 -25.04 -63.57 -5.99
C ALA A 77 -23.68 -63.25 -5.36
N ALA A 78 -23.37 -63.85 -4.21
CA ALA A 78 -22.08 -63.68 -3.54
C ALA A 78 -20.92 -64.28 -4.38
N TRP A 79 -21.13 -65.42 -5.03
CA TRP A 79 -20.14 -66.07 -5.90
C TRP A 79 -19.89 -65.26 -7.19
N VAL A 80 -20.95 -64.74 -7.82
CA VAL A 80 -20.83 -63.81 -8.96
C VAL A 80 -20.13 -62.52 -8.52
N GLY A 81 -20.53 -61.96 -7.37
CA GLY A 81 -19.89 -60.79 -6.77
C GLY A 81 -18.41 -61.00 -6.53
N GLN A 82 -18.02 -62.17 -6.01
CA GLN A 82 -16.62 -62.56 -5.87
C GLN A 82 -15.88 -62.57 -7.23
N GLY A 83 -16.49 -63.16 -8.27
CA GLY A 83 -15.88 -63.22 -9.61
C GLY A 83 -15.71 -61.83 -10.24
N VAL A 84 -16.70 -60.94 -10.08
CA VAL A 84 -16.63 -59.55 -10.53
C VAL A 84 -15.58 -58.75 -9.75
N ALA A 85 -15.53 -58.91 -8.43
CA ALA A 85 -14.55 -58.25 -7.56
C ALA A 85 -13.12 -58.68 -7.90
N MET A 86 -12.94 -59.95 -8.23
CA MET A 86 -11.66 -60.54 -8.60
C MET A 86 -11.24 -60.16 -10.02
N GLY A 87 -12.16 -60.15 -10.99
CA GLY A 87 -11.84 -59.92 -12.40
C GLY A 87 -11.84 -58.45 -12.81
N LEU A 88 -12.95 -57.76 -12.56
CA LEU A 88 -13.24 -56.41 -13.07
C LEU A 88 -12.80 -55.33 -12.08
N LEU A 89 -13.20 -55.45 -10.81
CA LEU A 89 -12.93 -54.41 -9.82
C LEU A 89 -11.53 -54.50 -9.20
N ARG A 90 -10.89 -55.68 -9.32
CA ARG A 90 -9.56 -55.99 -8.76
C ARG A 90 -9.41 -55.54 -7.30
N ASN A 91 -10.46 -55.77 -6.51
CA ASN A 91 -10.51 -55.33 -5.11
C ASN A 91 -10.35 -56.53 -4.18
N ARG A 92 -9.22 -56.57 -3.45
CA ARG A 92 -8.87 -57.65 -2.52
C ARG A 92 -9.93 -57.82 -1.44
N ASP A 93 -10.29 -56.74 -0.76
CA ASP A 93 -11.15 -56.79 0.42
C ASP A 93 -12.57 -57.23 0.06
N VAL A 94 -13.11 -56.73 -1.06
CA VAL A 94 -14.42 -57.16 -1.57
C VAL A 94 -14.38 -58.62 -2.00
N THR A 95 -13.29 -59.08 -2.62
CA THR A 95 -13.16 -60.49 -3.05
C THR A 95 -13.12 -61.43 -1.85
N PHE A 96 -12.38 -61.10 -0.79
CA PHE A 96 -12.35 -61.88 0.45
C PHE A 96 -13.68 -61.82 1.22
N ALA A 97 -14.35 -60.65 1.25
CA ALA A 97 -15.66 -60.51 1.86
C ALA A 97 -16.71 -61.38 1.14
N CYS A 98 -16.74 -61.37 -0.19
CA CYS A 98 -17.63 -62.23 -0.99
C CYS A 98 -17.30 -63.71 -0.82
N ALA A 99 -16.02 -64.10 -0.80
CA ALA A 99 -15.59 -65.48 -0.57
C ALA A 99 -15.99 -65.98 0.84
N GLY A 100 -15.83 -65.14 1.87
CA GLY A 100 -16.28 -65.40 3.22
C GLY A 100 -17.81 -65.55 3.30
N LEU A 101 -18.55 -64.66 2.64
CA LEU A 101 -20.01 -64.72 2.55
C LEU A 101 -20.50 -66.01 1.89
N VAL A 102 -19.90 -66.41 0.76
CA VAL A 102 -20.19 -67.71 0.10
C VAL A 102 -19.98 -68.87 1.07
N SER A 103 -18.87 -68.86 1.81
CA SER A 103 -18.52 -69.92 2.77
C SER A 103 -19.53 -70.01 3.92
N VAL A 104 -19.89 -68.87 4.51
CA VAL A 104 -20.88 -68.79 5.60
C VAL A 104 -22.25 -69.24 5.13
N LEU A 105 -22.71 -68.78 3.97
CA LEU A 105 -24.02 -69.14 3.44
C LEU A 105 -24.10 -70.65 3.10
N PHE A 106 -23.03 -71.24 2.58
CA PHE A 106 -22.94 -72.69 2.38
C PHE A 106 -23.00 -73.46 3.69
N LEU A 107 -22.30 -73.01 4.73
CA LEU A 107 -22.37 -73.63 6.05
C LEU A 107 -23.78 -73.53 6.65
N VAL A 108 -24.43 -72.37 6.56
CA VAL A 108 -25.82 -72.16 7.01
C VAL A 108 -26.78 -73.07 6.24
N LEU A 109 -26.59 -73.22 4.93
CA LEU A 109 -27.43 -74.11 4.12
C LEU A 109 -27.25 -75.58 4.52
N PHE A 110 -26.02 -76.08 4.61
CA PHE A 110 -25.76 -77.49 4.88
C PHE A 110 -25.97 -77.86 6.35
N PHE A 111 -25.46 -77.09 7.29
CA PHE A 111 -25.58 -77.39 8.73
C PHE A 111 -26.79 -76.74 9.39
N GLY A 112 -27.43 -75.75 8.78
CA GLY A 112 -28.71 -75.22 9.24
C GLY A 112 -29.87 -76.04 8.68
N VAL A 113 -30.03 -76.03 7.36
CA VAL A 113 -31.20 -76.63 6.70
C VAL A 113 -31.10 -78.15 6.57
N TYR A 114 -29.93 -78.68 6.19
CA TYR A 114 -29.76 -80.12 5.97
C TYR A 114 -29.27 -80.89 7.21
N SER A 115 -29.22 -80.28 8.39
CA SER A 115 -28.80 -80.94 9.65
C SER A 115 -29.65 -82.15 10.02
N SER A 116 -30.94 -82.13 9.68
CA SER A 116 -31.86 -83.23 9.93
C SER A 116 -31.52 -84.53 9.18
N LEU A 117 -30.56 -84.49 8.25
CA LEU A 117 -30.00 -85.70 7.62
C LEU A 117 -29.11 -86.51 8.57
N PHE A 118 -28.64 -85.92 9.68
CA PHE A 118 -27.98 -86.64 10.77
C PHE A 118 -29.01 -87.41 11.60
N GLY A 119 -29.45 -88.55 11.08
CA GLY A 119 -30.45 -89.42 11.73
C GLY A 119 -31.35 -90.21 10.77
N SER A 120 -31.30 -89.92 9.47
CA SER A 120 -32.19 -90.52 8.46
C SER A 120 -31.74 -91.89 7.92
N GLY A 121 -30.84 -92.59 8.62
CA GLY A 121 -30.39 -93.94 8.25
C GLY A 121 -29.49 -94.04 7.01
N ILE A 122 -28.97 -92.90 6.54
CA ILE A 122 -28.04 -92.81 5.41
C ILE A 122 -26.66 -93.39 5.79
N GLY A 123 -26.02 -94.12 4.88
CA GLY A 123 -24.63 -94.56 5.03
C GLY A 123 -23.65 -93.40 5.30
N VAL A 124 -22.78 -93.59 6.30
CA VAL A 124 -21.83 -92.58 6.81
C VAL A 124 -20.94 -91.99 5.71
N VAL A 125 -20.52 -92.81 4.74
CA VAL A 125 -19.67 -92.37 3.62
C VAL A 125 -20.41 -91.37 2.72
N GLN A 126 -21.70 -91.61 2.43
CA GLN A 126 -22.49 -90.73 1.57
C GLN A 126 -22.82 -89.42 2.29
N LEU A 127 -23.16 -89.50 3.58
CA LEU A 127 -23.40 -88.33 4.42
C LEU A 127 -22.13 -87.48 4.55
N GLY A 128 -20.98 -88.12 4.77
CA GLY A 128 -19.67 -87.45 4.81
C GLY A 128 -19.33 -86.74 3.49
N LEU A 129 -19.58 -87.38 2.35
CA LEU A 129 -19.35 -86.76 1.02
C LEU A 129 -20.26 -85.54 0.80
N PHE A 130 -21.52 -85.61 1.21
CA PHE A 130 -22.48 -84.50 1.07
C PHE A 130 -22.09 -83.31 1.95
N PHE A 131 -21.73 -83.55 3.20
CA PHE A 131 -21.29 -82.49 4.11
C PHE A 131 -19.86 -82.00 3.84
N ALA A 132 -19.08 -82.69 2.99
CA ALA A 132 -17.79 -82.19 2.51
C ALA A 132 -17.93 -81.07 1.47
N VAL A 133 -19.06 -81.00 0.74
CA VAL A 133 -19.34 -79.99 -0.29
C VAL A 133 -19.14 -78.54 0.19
N PRO A 134 -19.72 -78.09 1.33
CA PRO A 134 -19.49 -76.72 1.81
C PRO A 134 -18.02 -76.43 2.11
N PHE A 135 -17.23 -77.41 2.57
CA PHE A 135 -15.79 -77.23 2.82
C PHE A 135 -15.00 -77.13 1.53
N VAL A 136 -15.30 -77.96 0.53
CA VAL A 136 -14.65 -77.89 -0.79
C VAL A 136 -15.00 -76.59 -1.50
N ALA A 137 -16.26 -76.16 -1.43
CA ALA A 137 -16.69 -74.88 -2.00
C ALA A 137 -16.04 -73.68 -1.28
N SER A 138 -15.96 -73.71 0.05
CA SER A 138 -15.27 -72.66 0.83
C SER A 138 -13.77 -72.63 0.55
N ALA A 139 -13.11 -73.79 0.47
CA ALA A 139 -11.71 -73.90 0.12
C ALA A 139 -11.43 -73.43 -1.31
N GLY A 140 -12.33 -73.70 -2.26
CA GLY A 140 -12.22 -73.18 -3.63
C GLY A 140 -12.44 -71.66 -3.71
N ALA A 141 -13.43 -71.13 -2.97
CA ALA A 141 -13.73 -69.70 -2.95
C ALA A 141 -12.60 -68.90 -2.29
N LEU A 142 -12.13 -69.30 -1.11
CA LEU A 142 -11.02 -68.66 -0.40
C LEU A 142 -9.67 -68.93 -1.10
N GLY A 143 -9.47 -70.14 -1.63
CA GLY A 143 -8.27 -70.52 -2.37
C GLY A 143 -8.13 -69.73 -3.67
N GLY A 144 -9.22 -69.50 -4.40
CA GLY A 144 -9.23 -68.62 -5.57
C GLY A 144 -8.82 -67.18 -5.22
N ALA A 145 -9.28 -66.66 -4.08
CA ALA A 145 -8.88 -65.35 -3.57
C ALA A 145 -7.41 -65.33 -3.11
N TRP A 146 -6.91 -66.39 -2.44
CA TRP A 146 -5.54 -66.49 -1.93
C TRP A 146 -4.48 -66.68 -3.02
N LEU A 147 -4.80 -67.44 -4.07
CA LEU A 147 -3.87 -67.77 -5.14
C LEU A 147 -3.66 -66.63 -6.14
N ARG A 148 -4.50 -65.58 -6.07
CA ARG A 148 -4.30 -64.38 -6.88
C ARG A 148 -3.22 -63.51 -6.26
N ASP A 149 -2.29 -63.07 -7.11
CA ASP A 149 -1.30 -62.09 -6.73
C ASP A 149 -1.95 -60.71 -6.62
N TRP A 150 -2.22 -60.29 -5.39
CA TRP A 150 -2.79 -58.98 -5.09
C TRP A 150 -1.73 -57.89 -4.97
N GLU A 151 -0.44 -58.22 -4.89
CA GLU A 151 0.63 -57.23 -4.71
C GLU A 151 0.67 -56.30 -5.93
N VAL A 152 0.62 -56.84 -7.14
CA VAL A 152 0.61 -56.07 -8.40
C VAL A 152 -0.62 -55.13 -8.50
N ASP A 153 -1.80 -55.61 -8.10
CA ASP A 153 -3.04 -54.82 -8.15
C ASP A 153 -3.05 -53.73 -7.06
N LEU A 154 -2.41 -53.96 -5.92
CA LEU A 154 -2.28 -52.98 -4.83
C LEU A 154 -1.20 -51.94 -5.13
N GLU A 155 -0.06 -52.34 -5.69
CA GLU A 155 1.02 -51.45 -6.11
C GLU A 155 0.57 -50.51 -7.23
N SER A 156 -0.18 -51.02 -8.22
CA SER A 156 -0.72 -50.18 -9.30
C SER A 156 -1.73 -49.17 -8.79
N ALA A 157 -2.64 -49.56 -7.90
CA ALA A 157 -3.57 -48.64 -7.26
C ALA A 157 -2.84 -47.61 -6.37
N ALA A 158 -1.84 -48.03 -5.59
CA ALA A 158 -1.02 -47.11 -4.80
C ALA A 158 -0.25 -46.13 -5.69
N ALA A 159 0.30 -46.58 -6.81
CA ALA A 159 0.99 -45.72 -7.76
C ALA A 159 0.06 -44.70 -8.42
N GLU A 160 -1.17 -45.11 -8.75
CA GLU A 160 -2.23 -44.22 -9.26
C GLU A 160 -2.58 -43.15 -8.23
N ASP A 161 -2.90 -43.55 -6.99
CA ASP A 161 -3.22 -42.63 -5.89
C ASP A 161 -2.06 -41.64 -5.61
N LEU A 162 -0.80 -42.12 -5.62
CA LEU A 162 0.38 -41.27 -5.43
C LEU A 162 0.62 -40.33 -6.62
N SER A 163 0.32 -40.75 -7.85
CA SER A 163 0.42 -39.88 -9.03
C SER A 163 -0.64 -38.78 -8.96
N GLU A 164 -1.90 -39.14 -8.67
CA GLU A 164 -2.99 -38.17 -8.51
C GLU A 164 -2.67 -37.19 -7.37
N ALA A 165 -2.15 -37.69 -6.23
CA ALA A 165 -1.77 -36.84 -5.11
C ALA A 165 -0.64 -35.87 -5.49
N SER A 166 0.39 -36.35 -6.21
CA SER A 166 1.51 -35.53 -6.68
C SER A 166 1.02 -34.41 -7.61
N ASP A 167 0.19 -34.75 -8.60
CA ASP A 167 -0.36 -33.78 -9.56
C ASP A 167 -1.30 -32.78 -8.88
N LEU A 168 -2.06 -33.23 -7.88
CA LEU A 168 -2.94 -32.36 -7.10
C LEU A 168 -2.14 -31.38 -6.22
N VAL A 169 -1.10 -31.86 -5.52
CA VAL A 169 -0.21 -31.01 -4.70
C VAL A 169 0.48 -29.95 -5.56
N ALA A 170 1.05 -30.35 -6.69
CA ALA A 170 1.72 -29.42 -7.60
C ALA A 170 0.77 -28.34 -8.12
N ARG A 171 -0.42 -28.74 -8.61
CA ARG A 171 -1.45 -27.79 -9.06
C ARG A 171 -1.91 -26.86 -7.96
N LYS A 172 -2.20 -27.38 -6.76
CA LYS A 172 -2.68 -26.55 -5.64
C LYS A 172 -1.63 -25.58 -5.14
N ARG A 173 -0.35 -25.98 -5.12
CA ARG A 173 0.77 -25.08 -4.84
C ARG A 173 0.84 -23.96 -5.87
N GLU A 174 0.76 -24.29 -7.16
CA GLU A 174 0.77 -23.29 -8.23
C GLU A 174 -0.42 -22.33 -8.11
N THR A 175 -1.62 -22.84 -7.83
CA THR A 175 -2.81 -22.02 -7.54
C THR A 175 -2.57 -21.10 -6.34
N PHE A 176 -2.08 -21.62 -5.23
CA PHE A 176 -1.75 -20.84 -4.04
C PHE A 176 -0.75 -19.72 -4.38
N ASP A 177 0.37 -20.04 -5.03
CA ASP A 177 1.40 -19.05 -5.35
C ASP A 177 0.93 -18.01 -6.39
N ALA A 178 0.00 -18.37 -7.28
CA ALA A 178 -0.61 -17.44 -8.22
C ALA A 178 -1.60 -16.51 -7.54
N GLU A 179 -2.50 -17.04 -6.70
CA GLU A 179 -3.49 -16.26 -5.96
C GLU A 179 -2.84 -15.38 -4.89
N TYR A 180 -1.85 -15.91 -4.17
CA TYR A 180 -1.05 -15.13 -3.21
C TYR A 180 -0.38 -13.95 -3.91
N ARG A 181 0.25 -14.13 -5.08
CA ARG A 181 0.85 -13.03 -5.85
C ARG A 181 -0.16 -12.02 -6.36
N ARG A 182 -1.38 -12.47 -6.68
CA ARG A 182 -2.45 -11.63 -7.23
C ARG A 182 -3.11 -10.76 -6.17
N GLN A 183 -3.40 -11.32 -5.00
CA GLN A 183 -4.20 -10.66 -3.95
C GLN A 183 -3.36 -10.02 -2.86
N VAL A 184 -2.23 -10.65 -2.52
CA VAL A 184 -1.27 -10.14 -1.54
C VAL A 184 -0.08 -9.60 -2.31
N GLY A 185 0.80 -10.43 -2.84
CA GLY A 185 1.98 -9.99 -3.59
C GLY A 185 3.02 -9.27 -2.73
N GLU A 186 4.29 -9.28 -3.14
CA GLU A 186 5.34 -8.59 -2.36
C GLU A 186 5.21 -7.07 -2.46
N ASP A 187 4.74 -6.53 -3.58
CA ASP A 187 4.58 -5.08 -3.76
C ASP A 187 3.58 -4.50 -2.74
N THR A 188 2.43 -5.16 -2.54
CA THR A 188 1.45 -4.78 -1.50
C THR A 188 2.05 -4.90 -0.10
N LEU A 189 2.81 -5.98 0.17
CA LEU A 189 3.44 -6.19 1.47
C LEU A 189 4.46 -5.09 1.76
N ASP A 190 5.27 -4.70 0.78
CA ASP A 190 6.28 -3.66 0.92
C ASP A 190 5.62 -2.28 1.09
N ALA A 191 4.53 -2.01 0.39
CA ALA A 191 3.76 -0.77 0.55
C ALA A 191 3.16 -0.63 1.96
N VAL A 192 2.72 -1.72 2.59
CA VAL A 192 2.13 -1.70 3.94
C VAL A 192 3.12 -2.05 5.06
N ALA A 193 4.37 -2.41 4.74
CA ALA A 193 5.37 -2.86 5.71
C ALA A 193 5.77 -1.77 6.72
N GLU A 194 5.81 -0.51 6.28
CA GLU A 194 6.14 0.60 7.18
C GLU A 194 5.02 0.88 8.18
N LEU A 195 3.77 0.73 7.73
CA LEU A 195 2.58 0.97 8.53
C LEU A 195 2.27 -0.19 9.48
N ALA A 196 2.35 -1.43 9.00
CA ALA A 196 1.96 -2.64 9.72
C ALA A 196 3.04 -3.73 9.64
N PRO A 197 4.26 -3.50 10.17
CA PRO A 197 5.40 -4.41 10.00
C PRO A 197 5.14 -5.80 10.60
N ASN A 198 4.43 -5.86 11.73
CA ASN A 198 4.09 -7.14 12.38
C ASN A 198 3.10 -7.95 11.54
N ALA A 199 2.08 -7.29 10.96
CA ALA A 199 1.09 -7.96 10.13
C ALA A 199 1.72 -8.50 8.83
N VAL A 200 2.64 -7.75 8.24
CA VAL A 200 3.42 -8.19 7.08
C VAL A 200 4.31 -9.39 7.41
N ALA A 201 4.98 -9.38 8.56
CA ALA A 201 5.78 -10.52 9.02
C ALA A 201 4.90 -11.77 9.21
N GLU A 202 3.75 -11.62 9.87
CA GLU A 202 2.80 -12.72 10.07
C GLU A 202 2.25 -13.28 8.75
N ALA A 203 1.96 -12.41 7.78
CA ALA A 203 1.51 -12.81 6.45
C ALA A 203 2.59 -13.60 5.69
N ARG A 204 3.85 -13.13 5.72
CA ARG A 204 5.00 -13.84 5.13
C ARG A 204 5.21 -15.21 5.79
N ASP A 205 5.19 -15.27 7.11
CA ASP A 205 5.31 -16.52 7.88
C ASP A 205 4.16 -17.48 7.57
N ALA A 206 2.93 -16.98 7.40
CA ALA A 206 1.78 -17.79 7.05
C ALA A 206 1.88 -18.37 5.63
N ALA A 207 2.36 -17.56 4.67
CA ALA A 207 2.60 -18.02 3.31
C ALA A 207 3.71 -19.07 3.25
N GLU A 208 4.80 -18.88 4.01
CA GLU A 208 5.89 -19.86 4.12
C GLU A 208 5.40 -21.17 4.72
N ARG A 209 4.66 -21.13 5.84
CA ARG A 209 4.04 -22.32 6.45
C ARG A 209 3.14 -23.08 5.48
N GLU A 210 2.39 -22.38 4.63
CA GLU A 210 1.52 -23.04 3.66
C GLU A 210 2.32 -23.73 2.55
N ARG A 211 3.37 -23.08 2.03
CA ARG A 211 4.32 -23.66 1.07
C ARG A 211 5.05 -24.87 1.65
N GLU A 212 5.55 -24.77 2.88
CA GLU A 212 6.21 -25.87 3.60
C GLU A 212 5.30 -27.10 3.72
N GLY A 213 4.00 -26.91 3.99
CA GLY A 213 3.08 -28.05 4.03
C GLY A 213 2.87 -28.72 2.66
N TYR A 214 3.07 -28.00 1.54
CA TYR A 214 3.01 -28.62 0.20
C TYR A 214 4.30 -29.40 -0.05
N ASP A 215 5.45 -28.82 0.30
CA ASP A 215 6.76 -29.49 0.25
C ASP A 215 6.80 -30.75 1.13
N GLU A 216 6.19 -30.69 2.31
CA GLU A 216 6.07 -31.84 3.23
C GLU A 216 5.21 -32.96 2.61
N LEU A 217 4.08 -32.61 1.98
CA LEU A 217 3.25 -33.59 1.28
C LEU A 217 3.98 -34.21 0.09
N GLU A 218 4.68 -33.41 -0.72
CA GLU A 218 5.48 -33.88 -1.84
C GLU A 218 6.60 -34.83 -1.38
N SER A 219 7.30 -34.48 -0.30
CA SER A 219 8.31 -35.33 0.33
C SER A 219 7.71 -36.65 0.85
N LYS A 220 6.56 -36.60 1.53
CA LYS A 220 5.85 -37.81 1.99
C LYS A 220 5.42 -38.71 0.82
N ILE A 221 4.92 -38.13 -0.27
CA ILE A 221 4.58 -38.87 -1.51
C ILE A 221 5.83 -39.55 -2.09
N GLY A 222 6.95 -38.82 -2.19
CA GLY A 222 8.23 -39.35 -2.64
C GLY A 222 8.73 -40.51 -1.77
N ASN A 223 8.65 -40.37 -0.45
CA ASN A 223 9.06 -41.39 0.51
C ASN A 223 8.21 -42.66 0.40
N VAL A 224 6.88 -42.55 0.25
CA VAL A 224 6.02 -43.72 0.04
C VAL A 224 6.32 -44.36 -1.31
N ARG A 225 6.55 -43.58 -2.37
CA ARG A 225 6.93 -44.12 -3.68
C ARG A 225 8.25 -44.92 -3.63
N SER A 226 9.20 -44.54 -2.80
CA SER A 226 10.53 -45.15 -2.73
C SER A 226 10.73 -46.24 -1.68
N SER A 227 9.82 -46.41 -0.70
CA SER A 227 10.09 -47.22 0.51
C SER A 227 8.99 -48.19 0.95
N VAL A 228 8.06 -48.58 0.08
CA VAL A 228 7.00 -49.51 0.46
C VAL A 228 7.49 -50.97 0.46
N ALA A 229 7.58 -51.56 1.65
CA ALA A 229 7.88 -52.98 1.83
C ALA A 229 6.63 -53.88 1.80
N ASP A 230 5.44 -53.31 2.01
CA ASP A 230 4.14 -54.00 1.98
C ASP A 230 3.14 -53.20 1.13
N ALA A 231 2.70 -53.80 0.02
CA ALA A 231 1.79 -53.18 -0.94
C ALA A 231 0.46 -52.71 -0.31
N SER A 232 0.00 -53.38 0.75
CA SER A 232 -1.26 -53.00 1.42
C SER A 232 -1.13 -51.74 2.29
N ASP A 233 -0.03 -51.62 3.04
CA ASP A 233 0.31 -50.41 3.80
C ASP A 233 0.65 -49.24 2.84
N GLY A 234 1.36 -49.53 1.74
CA GLY A 234 1.65 -48.54 0.70
C GLY A 234 0.38 -47.93 0.10
N ARG A 235 -0.62 -48.76 -0.25
CA ARG A 235 -1.91 -48.28 -0.74
C ARG A 235 -2.65 -47.44 0.31
N ARG A 236 -2.68 -47.87 1.57
CA ARG A 236 -3.38 -47.12 2.62
C ARG A 236 -2.76 -45.73 2.79
N ARG A 237 -1.43 -45.65 2.85
CA ARG A 237 -0.70 -44.37 2.94
C ARG A 237 -0.90 -43.49 1.70
N ALA A 238 -0.91 -44.08 0.50
CA ALA A 238 -1.20 -43.36 -0.73
C ALA A 238 -2.60 -42.70 -0.69
N ALA A 239 -3.62 -43.45 -0.27
CA ALA A 239 -4.98 -42.93 -0.12
C ALA A 239 -5.07 -41.84 0.97
N GLU A 240 -4.38 -41.99 2.11
CA GLU A 240 -4.31 -40.98 3.17
C GLU A 240 -3.65 -39.67 2.67
N LEU A 241 -2.59 -39.78 1.85
CA LEU A 241 -1.91 -38.62 1.26
C LEU A 241 -2.77 -37.92 0.19
N LEU A 242 -3.46 -38.68 -0.66
CA LEU A 242 -4.39 -38.13 -1.64
C LEU A 242 -5.53 -37.36 -0.95
N GLU A 243 -6.10 -37.92 0.10
CA GLU A 243 -7.13 -37.28 0.90
C GLU A 243 -6.61 -36.01 1.61
N SER A 244 -5.38 -36.05 2.13
CA SER A 244 -4.74 -34.87 2.73
C SER A 244 -4.53 -33.76 1.70
N ALA A 245 -4.08 -34.10 0.48
CA ALA A 245 -3.95 -33.16 -0.62
C ALA A 245 -5.32 -32.59 -1.04
N LYS A 246 -6.39 -33.40 -1.03
CA LYS A 246 -7.77 -32.98 -1.36
C LYS A 246 -8.32 -31.96 -0.36
N ARG A 247 -8.05 -32.11 0.93
CA ARG A 247 -8.53 -31.21 2.00
C ARG A 247 -7.91 -29.83 2.00
N ARG A 248 -6.71 -29.69 1.45
CA ARG A 248 -5.99 -28.41 1.44
C ARG A 248 -6.62 -27.46 0.44
N ASP A 249 -6.97 -26.26 0.85
CA ASP A 249 -7.68 -25.30 0.01
C ASP A 249 -6.79 -24.07 -0.18
N PRO A 250 -6.20 -23.89 -1.38
CA PRO A 250 -5.28 -22.78 -1.64
C PRO A 250 -5.99 -21.42 -1.55
N ASP A 251 -7.22 -21.32 -2.04
CA ASP A 251 -7.98 -20.07 -2.09
C ASP A 251 -8.33 -19.63 -0.66
N ALA A 252 -8.88 -20.54 0.14
CA ALA A 252 -9.18 -20.26 1.55
C ALA A 252 -7.93 -19.99 2.41
N ALA A 253 -6.75 -20.46 1.99
CA ALA A 253 -5.50 -20.11 2.65
C ALA A 253 -5.08 -18.66 2.34
N VAL A 254 -5.16 -18.24 1.07
CA VAL A 254 -4.87 -16.86 0.67
C VAL A 254 -5.87 -15.88 1.30
N ASP A 255 -7.17 -16.20 1.28
CA ASP A 255 -8.22 -15.37 1.87
C ASP A 255 -7.96 -15.10 3.37
N ARG A 256 -7.52 -16.12 4.12
CA ARG A 256 -7.14 -15.95 5.54
C ARG A 256 -5.95 -15.04 5.71
N ILE A 257 -4.89 -15.23 4.92
CA ILE A 257 -3.69 -14.39 4.99
C ILE A 257 -4.05 -12.93 4.67
N GLN A 258 -4.85 -12.70 3.64
CA GLN A 258 -5.31 -11.37 3.26
C GLN A 258 -6.17 -10.74 4.36
N SER A 259 -7.11 -11.49 4.95
CA SER A 259 -7.97 -10.98 6.03
C SER A 259 -7.15 -10.61 7.27
N ASP A 260 -6.22 -11.47 7.69
CA ASP A 260 -5.36 -11.23 8.85
C ASP A 260 -4.48 -9.98 8.61
N LEU A 261 -3.94 -9.84 7.39
CA LEU A 261 -3.15 -8.66 7.01
C LEU A 261 -4.01 -7.38 6.98
N ALA A 262 -5.21 -7.43 6.40
CA ALA A 262 -6.15 -6.30 6.35
C ALA A 262 -6.57 -5.85 7.77
N ASP A 263 -6.78 -6.79 8.68
CA ASP A 263 -7.06 -6.50 10.10
C ASP A 263 -5.86 -5.82 10.79
N GLY A 264 -4.64 -6.28 10.48
CA GLY A 264 -3.40 -5.66 10.94
C GLY A 264 -3.23 -4.22 10.45
N VAL A 265 -3.47 -3.98 9.16
CA VAL A 265 -3.44 -2.63 8.56
C VAL A 265 -4.53 -1.75 9.19
N ARG A 266 -5.75 -2.25 9.35
CA ARG A 266 -6.85 -1.52 10.00
C ARG A 266 -6.47 -1.09 11.42
N THR A 267 -5.84 -1.98 12.18
CA THR A 267 -5.39 -1.68 13.54
C THR A 267 -4.32 -0.58 13.57
N ALA A 268 -3.44 -0.51 12.56
CA ALA A 268 -2.45 0.57 12.45
C ALA A 268 -3.10 1.92 12.09
N VAL A 269 -4.03 1.91 11.14
CA VAL A 269 -4.83 3.11 10.79
C VAL A 269 -5.60 3.63 12.02
N GLU A 270 -6.26 2.75 12.78
CA GLU A 270 -6.99 3.13 14.00
C GLU A 270 -6.09 3.69 15.11
N ARG A 271 -4.79 3.38 15.10
CA ARG A 271 -3.81 3.94 16.04
C ARG A 271 -3.40 5.38 15.67
N GLY A 272 -3.70 5.82 14.44
CA GLY A 272 -3.24 7.09 13.88
C GLY A 272 -1.87 7.00 13.22
N ASP A 273 -1.47 5.80 12.77
CA ASP A 273 -0.19 5.62 12.07
C ASP A 273 -0.24 6.14 10.61
N VAL A 274 -1.41 6.57 10.12
CA VAL A 274 -1.63 7.27 8.82
C VAL A 274 -1.95 8.75 9.06
N ASP A 275 -1.18 9.41 9.92
CA ASP A 275 -1.37 10.83 10.22
C ASP A 275 -0.50 11.70 9.31
N LEU A 276 -1.12 12.63 8.59
CA LEU A 276 -0.47 13.59 7.68
C LEU A 276 0.00 14.86 8.43
N THR A 277 0.24 14.76 9.74
CA THR A 277 0.72 15.90 10.53
C THR A 277 2.19 16.15 10.31
N VAL A 278 2.55 17.42 10.08
CA VAL A 278 3.95 17.86 9.98
C VAL A 278 4.33 18.61 11.23
N ARG A 279 5.47 18.27 11.82
CA ARG A 279 5.98 18.94 13.03
C ARG A 279 7.08 19.94 12.69
N SER A 280 6.90 21.16 13.14
CA SER A 280 7.87 22.26 13.00
C SER A 280 9.13 22.05 13.83
N ARG A 281 10.25 22.61 13.36
CA ARG A 281 11.49 22.74 14.16
C ARG A 281 11.29 23.55 15.44
N TYR A 282 10.29 24.43 15.47
CA TYR A 282 9.88 25.22 16.64
C TYR A 282 9.01 24.42 17.63
N GLY A 283 8.82 23.12 17.40
CA GLY A 283 8.25 22.16 18.35
C GLY A 283 6.73 21.99 18.31
N ARG A 284 6.01 22.83 17.54
CA ARG A 284 4.56 22.75 17.30
C ARG A 284 4.24 21.99 16.01
N THR A 285 3.00 21.49 15.89
CA THR A 285 2.50 20.83 14.68
C THR A 285 1.80 21.88 13.80
N TYR A 286 1.99 21.80 12.49
CA TYR A 286 1.33 22.67 11.52
C TYR A 286 -0.17 22.34 11.41
N GLU A 287 -1.00 23.37 11.22
CA GLU A 287 -2.40 23.21 10.85
C GLU A 287 -2.53 22.95 9.33
N VAL A 288 -2.11 21.76 8.89
CA VAL A 288 -2.08 21.31 7.47
C VAL A 288 -3.43 21.52 6.76
N VAL A 289 -4.54 21.58 7.50
CA VAL A 289 -5.89 21.88 6.98
C VAL A 289 -6.03 23.28 6.37
N ASN A 290 -5.17 24.22 6.74
CA ASN A 290 -5.18 25.59 6.23
C ASN A 290 -4.33 25.76 4.96
N LEU A 291 -3.61 24.71 4.52
CA LEU A 291 -2.86 24.76 3.27
C LEU A 291 -3.79 24.90 2.06
N GLN A 292 -3.21 25.34 0.94
CA GLN A 292 -3.89 25.43 -0.34
C GLN A 292 -4.50 24.08 -0.78
N SER A 293 -5.53 24.13 -1.64
CA SER A 293 -6.30 22.95 -2.11
C SER A 293 -5.44 21.76 -2.53
N THR A 294 -4.34 22.04 -3.22
CA THR A 294 -3.35 21.05 -3.68
C THR A 294 -2.74 20.20 -2.57
N PHE A 295 -2.66 20.71 -1.34
CA PHE A 295 -2.07 20.03 -0.19
C PHE A 295 -3.11 19.53 0.82
N ARG A 296 -4.26 20.20 0.95
CA ARG A 296 -5.34 19.75 1.86
C ARG A 296 -6.19 18.60 1.30
N GLU A 297 -6.08 18.31 0.00
CA GLU A 297 -6.83 17.25 -0.66
C GLU A 297 -5.88 16.26 -1.36
N VAL A 298 -6.13 14.97 -1.15
CA VAL A 298 -5.43 13.86 -1.81
C VAL A 298 -6.45 13.01 -2.57
N ARG A 299 -6.10 12.56 -3.78
CA ARG A 299 -6.97 11.69 -4.58
C ARG A 299 -6.59 10.24 -4.33
N LEU A 300 -7.52 9.46 -3.80
CA LEU A 300 -7.27 8.08 -3.40
C LEU A 300 -7.99 7.09 -4.31
N PRO A 301 -7.30 6.05 -4.81
CA PRO A 301 -7.95 4.91 -5.45
C PRO A 301 -9.00 4.23 -4.56
N PRO A 302 -10.01 3.55 -5.14
CA PRO A 302 -10.28 3.45 -6.57
C PRO A 302 -11.10 4.64 -7.12
N SER A 303 -11.72 5.45 -6.24
CA SER A 303 -12.62 6.54 -6.63
C SER A 303 -11.90 7.69 -7.32
N ASN A 304 -10.64 7.95 -6.94
CA ASN A 304 -9.87 9.13 -7.31
C ASN A 304 -10.60 10.46 -6.99
N GLU A 305 -11.56 10.42 -6.07
CA GLU A 305 -12.25 11.61 -5.57
C GLU A 305 -11.34 12.34 -4.58
N PRO A 306 -11.37 13.69 -4.56
CA PRO A 306 -10.60 14.47 -3.61
C PRO A 306 -11.06 14.15 -2.18
N THR A 307 -10.13 13.64 -1.38
CA THR A 307 -10.30 13.31 0.03
C THR A 307 -9.53 14.33 0.85
N HIS A 308 -10.19 14.98 1.80
CA HIS A 308 -9.52 15.93 2.68
C HIS A 308 -8.53 15.21 3.60
N VAL A 309 -7.35 15.80 3.84
CA VAL A 309 -6.26 15.18 4.65
C VAL A 309 -6.73 14.72 6.03
N ALA A 310 -7.61 15.50 6.69
CA ALA A 310 -8.21 15.15 7.99
C ALA A 310 -9.20 13.96 7.96
N GLU A 311 -9.55 13.47 6.77
CA GLU A 311 -10.49 12.34 6.58
C GLU A 311 -9.80 11.10 5.99
N VAL A 312 -8.48 11.14 5.78
CA VAL A 312 -7.71 10.05 5.17
C VAL A 312 -7.87 8.75 5.97
N ASP A 313 -7.66 8.78 7.29
CA ASP A 313 -7.85 7.61 8.17
C ASP A 313 -9.23 6.96 8.03
N ARG A 314 -10.28 7.80 8.03
CA ARG A 314 -11.67 7.33 7.88
C ARG A 314 -11.93 6.78 6.49
N THR A 315 -11.24 7.28 5.48
CA THR A 315 -11.39 6.84 4.10
C THR A 315 -10.70 5.48 3.90
N ILE A 316 -9.47 5.32 4.38
CA ILE A 316 -8.78 4.03 4.39
C ILE A 316 -9.53 3.00 5.23
N GLY A 317 -10.01 3.37 6.42
CA GLY A 317 -10.83 2.49 7.26
C GLY A 317 -12.12 2.03 6.57
N ARG A 318 -12.77 2.89 5.77
CA ARG A 318 -13.93 2.52 4.95
C ARG A 318 -13.55 1.60 3.79
N LEU A 319 -12.42 1.83 3.13
CA LEU A 319 -11.93 0.96 2.06
C LEU A 319 -11.63 -0.45 2.58
N LEU A 320 -10.97 -0.56 3.74
CA LEU A 320 -10.69 -1.84 4.42
C LEU A 320 -11.95 -2.58 4.92
N GLY A 321 -13.11 -1.92 4.96
CA GLY A 321 -14.39 -2.52 5.36
C GLY A 321 -15.29 -2.92 4.19
N ARG A 322 -14.83 -2.73 2.94
CA ARG A 322 -15.59 -3.02 1.73
C ARG A 322 -15.20 -4.38 1.15
N ASP A 323 -16.20 -5.25 0.96
CA ASP A 323 -15.99 -6.57 0.38
C ASP A 323 -15.58 -6.53 -1.11
N ASP A 324 -15.76 -5.38 -1.79
CA ASP A 324 -15.45 -5.19 -3.20
C ASP A 324 -14.08 -4.56 -3.48
N VAL A 325 -13.30 -4.27 -2.43
CA VAL A 325 -11.97 -3.65 -2.53
C VAL A 325 -10.91 -4.64 -2.06
N ASP A 326 -9.92 -4.90 -2.91
CA ASP A 326 -8.78 -5.75 -2.54
C ASP A 326 -7.72 -4.96 -1.77
N LEU A 327 -6.83 -5.69 -1.09
CA LEU A 327 -5.79 -5.08 -0.28
C LEU A 327 -4.76 -4.33 -1.14
N ALA A 328 -4.54 -4.79 -2.38
CA ALA A 328 -3.69 -4.10 -3.34
C ALA A 328 -4.17 -2.65 -3.61
N THR A 329 -5.48 -2.45 -3.80
CA THR A 329 -6.06 -1.10 -3.95
C THR A 329 -5.84 -0.24 -2.70
N VAL A 330 -5.91 -0.84 -1.50
CA VAL A 330 -5.63 -0.12 -0.25
C VAL A 330 -4.14 0.25 -0.15
N ALA A 331 -3.25 -0.65 -0.55
CA ALA A 331 -1.82 -0.38 -0.61
C ALA A 331 -1.48 0.74 -1.59
N ASP A 332 -2.11 0.77 -2.77
CA ASP A 332 -1.99 1.87 -3.73
C ASP A 332 -2.43 3.21 -3.10
N ALA A 333 -3.56 3.21 -2.39
CA ALA A 333 -4.04 4.41 -1.70
C ALA A 333 -3.08 4.87 -0.59
N LEU A 334 -2.49 3.94 0.18
CA LEU A 334 -1.45 4.26 1.17
C LEU A 334 -0.18 4.81 0.50
N GLY A 335 0.17 4.30 -0.68
CA GLY A 335 1.26 4.83 -1.51
C GLY A 335 1.02 6.29 -1.92
N GLU A 336 -0.18 6.61 -2.40
CA GLU A 336 -0.57 8.00 -2.74
C GLU A 336 -0.56 8.92 -1.52
N ILE A 337 -1.01 8.43 -0.35
CA ILE A 337 -0.94 9.18 0.91
C ILE A 337 0.51 9.51 1.27
N ARG A 338 1.42 8.55 1.14
CA ARG A 338 2.85 8.77 1.41
C ARG A 338 3.47 9.77 0.47
N VAL A 339 3.22 9.65 -0.84
CA VAL A 339 3.72 10.61 -1.84
C VAL A 339 3.19 12.02 -1.53
N HIS A 340 1.92 12.12 -1.12
CA HIS A 340 1.32 13.38 -0.72
C HIS A 340 1.92 13.92 0.58
N GLN A 341 2.20 13.07 1.56
CA GLN A 341 2.91 13.43 2.79
C GLN A 341 4.28 14.01 2.50
N GLU A 342 5.10 13.33 1.69
CA GLU A 342 6.43 13.79 1.29
C GLU A 342 6.36 15.14 0.55
N ARG A 343 5.28 15.39 -0.19
CA ARG A 343 5.05 16.67 -0.87
C ARG A 343 4.71 17.78 0.13
N ILE A 344 3.87 17.51 1.12
CA ILE A 344 3.56 18.48 2.19
C ILE A 344 4.83 18.77 3.01
N GLU A 345 5.55 17.73 3.44
CA GLU A 345 6.78 17.86 4.23
C GLU A 345 7.84 18.68 3.49
N ARG A 346 8.03 18.44 2.19
CA ARG A 346 8.95 19.23 1.37
C ARG A 346 8.53 20.69 1.31
N HIS A 347 7.27 20.96 0.98
CA HIS A 347 6.76 22.33 0.90
C HIS A 347 6.92 23.08 2.22
N VAL A 348 6.53 22.45 3.34
CA VAL A 348 6.69 23.02 4.68
C VAL A 348 8.17 23.22 5.02
N SER A 349 9.04 22.28 4.68
CA SER A 349 10.48 22.39 4.94
C SER A 349 11.12 23.54 4.18
N ASP A 350 10.78 23.71 2.90
CA ASP A 350 11.32 24.77 2.04
C ASP A 350 10.90 26.15 2.59
N THR A 351 9.63 26.32 2.95
CA THR A 351 9.14 27.55 3.57
C THR A 351 9.73 27.78 4.96
N GLU A 352 9.83 26.73 5.80
CA GLU A 352 10.40 26.86 7.15
C GLU A 352 11.90 27.22 7.10
N GLU A 353 12.64 26.81 6.07
CA GLU A 353 14.04 27.19 5.86
C GLU A 353 14.18 28.69 5.52
N SER A 354 13.39 29.19 4.57
CA SER A 354 13.30 30.62 4.23
C SER A 354 12.97 31.46 5.46
N PHE A 355 11.90 31.08 6.17
CA PHE A 355 11.46 31.73 7.40
C PHE A 355 12.56 31.72 8.47
N HIS A 356 13.23 30.57 8.67
CA HIS A 356 14.25 30.41 9.70
C HIS A 356 15.45 31.31 9.47
N ALA A 357 15.90 31.48 8.22
CA ALA A 357 17.02 32.37 7.90
C ALA A 357 16.71 33.83 8.28
N SER A 358 15.50 34.30 7.98
CA SER A 358 15.07 35.66 8.36
C SER A 358 14.87 35.81 9.87
N HIS A 359 14.29 34.79 10.52
CA HIS A 359 14.10 34.78 11.97
C HIS A 359 15.45 34.80 12.72
N GLU A 360 16.41 33.98 12.32
CA GLU A 360 17.75 33.93 12.92
C GLU A 360 18.50 35.25 12.72
N ALA A 361 18.37 35.88 11.54
CA ALA A 361 18.95 37.20 11.28
C ALA A 361 18.39 38.27 12.22
N ALA A 362 17.06 38.33 12.35
CA ALA A 362 16.39 39.27 13.26
C ALA A 362 16.81 39.05 14.72
N GLU A 363 16.83 37.80 15.20
CA GLU A 363 17.29 37.49 16.57
C GLU A 363 18.76 37.87 16.79
N THR A 364 19.63 37.61 15.80
CA THR A 364 21.04 37.98 15.86
C THR A 364 21.23 39.49 15.94
N ASP A 365 20.47 40.27 15.16
CA ASP A 365 20.59 41.72 15.16
C ASP A 365 19.99 42.34 16.43
N VAL A 366 18.95 41.73 17.01
CA VAL A 366 18.46 42.07 18.36
C VAL A 366 19.52 41.79 19.43
N GLU A 367 20.19 40.64 19.39
CA GLU A 367 21.27 40.30 20.33
C GLU A 367 22.43 41.31 20.21
N ARG A 368 22.85 41.63 18.98
CA ARG A 368 23.86 42.65 18.72
C ARG A 368 23.42 44.03 19.20
N THR A 369 22.15 44.39 19.04
CA THR A 369 21.61 45.67 19.53
C THR A 369 21.78 45.78 21.04
N ARG A 370 21.49 44.70 21.79
CA ARG A 370 21.73 44.62 23.23
C ARG A 370 23.21 44.72 23.58
N ASP A 371 24.08 44.01 22.85
CA ASP A 371 25.54 44.06 23.06
C ASP A 371 26.14 45.44 22.79
N GLU A 372 25.67 46.15 21.76
CA GLU A 372 26.11 47.52 21.44
C GLU A 372 25.59 48.52 22.49
N LEU A 373 24.38 48.33 22.99
CA LEU A 373 23.81 49.15 24.06
C LEU A 373 24.63 49.05 25.36
N GLU A 374 25.15 47.87 25.69
CA GLU A 374 26.02 47.69 26.87
C GLU A 374 27.32 48.52 26.82
N ARG A 375 27.74 48.96 25.62
CA ARG A 375 28.92 49.81 25.43
C ARG A 375 28.64 51.28 25.74
N LEU A 376 27.38 51.70 25.66
CA LEU A 376 26.95 53.04 26.06
C LEU A 376 27.04 53.20 27.59
N GLN A 377 27.24 54.44 28.05
CA GLN A 377 27.40 54.74 29.47
C GLN A 377 26.45 55.86 29.93
N GLY A 378 26.17 55.86 31.23
CA GLY A 378 25.48 56.95 31.90
C GLY A 378 24.05 57.17 31.41
N ALA A 379 23.61 58.43 31.45
CA ALA A 379 22.23 58.80 31.14
C ALA A 379 21.83 58.50 29.69
N VAL A 380 22.80 58.46 28.76
CA VAL A 380 22.56 58.12 27.35
C VAL A 380 22.17 56.66 27.20
N ARG A 381 22.88 55.74 27.85
CA ARG A 381 22.52 54.31 27.84
C ARG A 381 21.11 54.11 28.36
N ASP A 382 20.81 54.61 29.56
CA ASP A 382 19.51 54.40 30.21
C ASP A 382 18.36 54.88 29.32
N ARG A 383 18.53 56.03 28.65
CA ARG A 383 17.51 56.59 27.76
C ARG A 383 17.36 55.83 26.45
N VAL A 384 18.47 55.34 25.87
CA VAL A 384 18.43 54.48 24.67
C VAL A 384 17.81 53.13 25.00
N GLU A 385 18.13 52.53 26.16
CA GLU A 385 17.55 51.28 26.66
C GLU A 385 16.03 51.40 26.84
N GLU A 386 15.56 52.46 27.51
CA GLU A 386 14.13 52.73 27.74
C GLU A 386 13.32 52.82 26.42
N LYS A 387 13.91 53.43 25.39
CA LYS A 387 13.24 53.69 24.10
C LYS A 387 13.37 52.52 23.13
N LEU A 388 14.58 52.03 22.90
CA LEU A 388 14.87 51.06 21.84
C LEU A 388 14.85 49.61 22.30
N VAL A 389 14.91 49.34 23.62
CA VAL A 389 14.82 47.98 24.14
C VAL A 389 13.48 47.74 24.84
N ASP A 390 13.13 48.58 25.81
CA ASP A 390 11.94 48.36 26.64
C ASP A 390 10.62 48.71 25.93
N GLY A 391 10.65 49.50 24.85
CA GLY A 391 9.47 49.83 24.05
C GLY A 391 8.44 50.70 24.78
N HIS A 392 8.89 51.66 25.61
CA HIS A 392 7.98 52.56 26.35
C HIS A 392 7.24 53.58 25.46
N ASP A 393 7.62 53.70 24.18
CA ASP A 393 7.02 54.63 23.23
C ASP A 393 6.39 53.89 22.05
N PRO A 394 5.05 53.90 21.89
CA PRO A 394 4.38 53.15 20.85
C PRO A 394 4.64 53.66 19.43
N GLY A 395 5.27 54.83 19.27
CA GLY A 395 5.67 55.37 17.97
C GLY A 395 7.10 55.04 17.55
N VAL A 396 7.87 54.36 18.41
CA VAL A 396 9.29 54.05 18.16
C VAL A 396 9.47 52.54 18.14
N ASP A 397 10.12 52.05 17.10
CA ASP A 397 10.51 50.65 17.00
C ASP A 397 11.41 50.25 18.18
N SER A 398 11.24 49.03 18.67
CA SER A 398 11.98 48.53 19.83
C SER A 398 12.28 47.04 19.73
N VAL A 399 13.23 46.55 20.53
CA VAL A 399 13.49 45.11 20.65
C VAL A 399 12.22 44.36 21.06
N HIS A 400 11.40 44.95 21.93
CA HIS A 400 10.12 44.35 22.32
C HIS A 400 9.15 44.20 21.13
N SER A 401 9.08 45.19 20.21
CA SER A 401 8.24 45.07 19.02
C SER A 401 8.74 44.00 18.06
N VAL A 402 10.05 43.87 17.89
CA VAL A 402 10.66 42.78 17.09
C VAL A 402 10.33 41.41 17.69
N GLU A 403 10.48 41.22 19.00
CA GLU A 403 10.16 39.96 19.66
C GLU A 403 8.69 39.56 19.52
N GLU A 404 7.79 40.54 19.58
CA GLU A 404 6.36 40.32 19.36
C GLU A 404 6.06 39.97 17.90
N GLN A 405 6.65 40.67 16.93
CA GLN A 405 6.53 40.33 15.51
C GLN A 405 7.06 38.92 15.22
N LEU A 406 8.20 38.52 15.79
CA LEU A 406 8.73 37.15 15.65
C LEU A 406 7.81 36.10 16.29
N ARG A 407 7.10 36.43 17.38
CA ARG A 407 6.09 35.56 17.98
C ARG A 407 4.89 35.40 17.03
N GLU A 408 4.35 36.50 16.51
CA GLU A 408 3.23 36.50 15.57
C GLU A 408 3.58 35.80 14.25
N ALA A 409 4.79 36.01 13.74
CA ALA A 409 5.30 35.35 12.54
C ALA A 409 5.36 33.83 12.72
N ARG A 410 5.79 33.33 13.89
CA ARG A 410 5.77 31.89 14.21
C ARG A 410 4.35 31.34 14.31
N GLU A 411 3.40 32.10 14.86
CA GLU A 411 1.99 31.69 14.90
C GLU A 411 1.40 31.60 13.49
N ALA A 412 1.62 32.61 12.64
CA ALA A 412 1.22 32.57 11.23
C ALA A 412 1.85 31.39 10.48
N LEU A 413 3.12 31.10 10.74
CA LEU A 413 3.81 29.94 10.16
C LEU A 413 3.11 28.62 10.53
N HIS A 414 2.82 28.40 11.82
CA HIS A 414 2.15 27.17 12.28
C HIS A 414 0.71 27.06 11.80
N ASP A 415 0.03 28.18 11.56
CA ASP A 415 -1.31 28.24 10.97
C ASP A 415 -1.30 28.00 9.45
N CYS A 416 -0.13 27.72 8.84
CA CYS A 416 0.07 27.60 7.39
C CYS A 416 -0.27 28.86 6.58
N ARG A 417 -0.20 30.04 7.22
CA ARG A 417 -0.29 31.35 6.55
C ARG A 417 1.11 31.83 6.17
N PHE A 418 1.72 31.13 5.22
CA PHE A 418 3.15 31.27 4.90
C PHE A 418 3.53 32.67 4.39
N ASP A 419 2.75 33.25 3.48
CA ASP A 419 3.01 34.60 2.96
C ASP A 419 3.00 35.66 4.08
N GLU A 420 2.06 35.52 5.03
CA GLU A 420 1.96 36.39 6.20
C GLU A 420 3.13 36.17 7.17
N ALA A 421 3.54 34.91 7.37
CA ALA A 421 4.69 34.59 8.21
C ALA A 421 5.99 35.16 7.62
N GLU A 422 6.19 35.06 6.30
CA GLU A 422 7.34 35.63 5.59
C GLU A 422 7.33 37.17 5.64
N ARG A 423 6.17 37.79 5.45
CA ARG A 423 6.01 39.25 5.60
C ARG A 423 6.38 39.71 7.01
N LEU A 424 5.80 39.08 8.04
CA LEU A 424 6.03 39.46 9.45
C LEU A 424 7.49 39.25 9.88
N VAL A 425 8.14 38.15 9.46
CA VAL A 425 9.55 37.91 9.78
C VAL A 425 10.49 38.85 9.01
N GLY A 426 10.11 39.24 7.79
CA GLY A 426 10.80 40.27 7.01
C GLY A 426 10.73 41.64 7.69
N GLU A 427 9.53 42.05 8.12
CA GLU A 427 9.33 43.29 8.89
C GLU A 427 10.13 43.27 10.20
N ALA A 428 10.10 42.17 10.95
CA ALA A 428 10.88 42.01 12.17
C ALA A 428 12.39 42.15 11.94
N ARG A 429 12.89 41.60 10.83
CA ARG A 429 14.30 41.71 10.44
C ARG A 429 14.68 43.13 10.07
N ASP A 430 13.88 43.82 9.27
CA ASP A 430 14.13 45.20 8.87
C ASP A 430 14.12 46.14 10.09
N THR A 431 13.17 45.92 11.01
CA THR A 431 13.12 46.64 12.28
C THR A 431 14.36 46.34 13.14
N ALA A 432 14.79 45.08 13.25
CA ALA A 432 16.00 44.71 14.01
C ALA A 432 17.28 45.34 13.44
N ASP A 433 17.45 45.36 12.11
CA ASP A 433 18.59 46.02 11.45
C ASP A 433 18.57 47.55 11.66
N GLY A 434 17.39 48.15 11.62
CA GLY A 434 17.18 49.56 11.94
C GLY A 434 17.58 49.91 13.37
N LEU A 435 17.18 49.08 14.35
CA LEU A 435 17.56 49.22 15.75
C LEU A 435 19.07 49.10 15.96
N LEU A 436 19.70 48.09 15.35
CA LEU A 436 21.14 47.89 15.43
C LEU A 436 21.89 49.10 14.87
N THR A 437 21.44 49.60 13.70
CA THR A 437 22.00 50.82 13.09
C THR A 437 21.85 52.03 14.00
N ALA A 438 20.70 52.20 14.64
CA ALA A 438 20.46 53.31 15.57
C ALA A 438 21.36 53.23 16.81
N VAL A 439 21.48 52.07 17.45
CA VAL A 439 22.33 51.91 18.64
C VAL A 439 23.81 52.06 18.29
N GLN A 440 24.27 51.51 17.16
CA GLN A 440 25.65 51.71 16.68
C GLN A 440 25.93 53.17 16.38
N PHE A 441 24.97 53.89 15.79
CA PHE A 441 25.07 55.32 15.54
C PHE A 441 25.23 56.10 16.84
N PHE A 442 24.35 55.91 17.82
CA PHE A 442 24.45 56.60 19.12
C PHE A 442 25.72 56.22 19.89
N GLY A 443 26.18 54.97 19.79
CA GLY A 443 27.48 54.53 20.28
C GLY A 443 28.65 55.26 19.62
N SER A 444 28.63 55.39 18.30
CA SER A 444 29.66 56.13 17.57
C SER A 444 29.62 57.64 17.87
N LEU A 445 28.43 58.20 18.07
CA LEU A 445 28.24 59.61 18.41
C LEU A 445 28.80 59.91 19.80
N ALA A 446 28.51 59.05 20.79
CA ALA A 446 29.11 59.12 22.12
C ALA A 446 30.65 59.13 22.05
N GLY A 447 31.26 58.24 21.25
CA GLY A 447 32.70 58.22 21.05
C GLY A 447 33.26 59.42 20.25
N ALA A 448 32.50 59.94 19.30
CA ALA A 448 32.87 61.12 18.50
C ALA A 448 32.84 62.41 19.36
N LEU A 449 31.89 62.51 20.29
CA LEU A 449 31.79 63.59 21.27
C LEU A 449 33.00 63.59 22.22
N ASP A 450 33.44 62.43 22.68
CA ASP A 450 34.68 62.28 23.45
C ASP A 450 35.94 62.77 22.70
N HIS A 451 35.87 62.82 21.36
CA HIS A 451 36.95 63.25 20.48
C HIS A 451 36.76 64.65 19.86
N GLY A 452 35.71 65.38 20.25
CA GLY A 452 35.48 66.78 19.85
C GLY A 452 35.05 66.97 18.39
N GLN A 453 34.22 66.07 17.86
CA GLN A 453 33.59 66.24 16.53
C GLN A 453 32.32 67.09 16.64
N ASP A 454 32.21 68.11 15.78
CA ASP A 454 31.12 69.12 15.88
C ASP A 454 29.87 68.78 15.04
N ARG A 455 29.95 67.81 14.09
CA ARG A 455 28.83 67.46 13.21
C ARG A 455 28.86 66.01 12.74
N VAL A 456 27.72 65.33 12.86
CA VAL A 456 27.52 63.94 12.40
C VAL A 456 26.23 63.84 11.56
N SER A 457 26.24 63.12 10.45
CA SER A 457 25.05 62.88 9.63
C SER A 457 24.18 61.76 10.24
N LEU A 458 22.87 61.97 10.28
CA LEU A 458 21.92 60.95 10.72
C LEU A 458 21.72 59.89 9.63
N PRO A 459 21.87 58.60 9.94
CA PRO A 459 21.45 57.51 9.05
C PRO A 459 19.95 57.57 8.78
N GLN A 460 19.51 57.08 7.62
CA GLN A 460 18.08 57.04 7.27
C GLN A 460 17.25 56.20 8.24
N ALA A 461 17.86 55.19 8.87
CA ALA A 461 17.22 54.33 9.86
C ALA A 461 16.99 55.01 11.23
N VAL A 462 17.55 56.19 11.47
CA VAL A 462 17.39 56.90 12.75
C VAL A 462 16.34 57.99 12.61
N ASP A 463 15.23 57.84 13.33
CA ASP A 463 14.18 58.86 13.39
C ASP A 463 14.73 60.18 13.98
N PRO A 464 14.63 61.31 13.26
CA PRO A 464 14.99 62.62 13.79
C PRO A 464 14.25 62.99 15.09
N GLU A 465 13.03 62.51 15.31
CA GLU A 465 12.29 62.72 16.57
C GLU A 465 12.95 61.97 17.73
N LEU A 466 13.32 60.71 17.53
CA LEU A 466 14.10 59.94 18.51
C LEU A 466 15.44 60.62 18.83
N ALA A 467 16.16 61.11 17.83
CA ALA A 467 17.43 61.82 18.05
C ALA A 467 17.24 63.09 18.91
N ARG A 468 16.15 63.85 18.68
CA ARG A 468 15.81 65.02 19.53
C ARG A 468 15.43 64.61 20.94
N ASP A 469 14.72 63.50 21.10
CA ASP A 469 14.32 62.96 22.40
C ASP A 469 15.52 62.52 23.26
N LEU A 470 16.62 62.15 22.63
CA LEU A 470 17.89 61.79 23.28
C LEU A 470 18.76 63.00 23.64
N ALA A 471 18.47 64.19 23.09
CA ALA A 471 19.26 65.41 23.34
C ALA A 471 19.50 65.69 24.83
N PRO A 472 18.50 65.65 25.73
CA PRO A 472 18.72 65.94 27.15
C PRO A 472 19.72 65.00 27.82
N ALA A 473 19.77 63.73 27.39
CA ALA A 473 20.72 62.75 27.90
C ALA A 473 22.14 63.06 27.44
N PHE A 474 22.34 63.37 26.15
CA PHE A 474 23.63 63.75 25.59
C PHE A 474 24.15 65.09 26.14
N GLU A 475 23.30 66.11 26.27
CA GLU A 475 23.66 67.41 26.84
C GLU A 475 24.10 67.27 28.31
N SER A 476 23.39 66.42 29.08
CA SER A 476 23.70 66.18 30.49
C SER A 476 24.99 65.40 30.69
N GLU A 477 25.23 64.36 29.89
CA GLU A 477 26.40 63.48 30.03
C GLU A 477 27.69 64.15 29.52
N TYR A 478 27.62 64.85 28.38
CA TYR A 478 28.79 65.39 27.69
C TYR A 478 28.98 66.91 27.82
N GLY A 479 28.02 67.64 28.42
CA GLY A 479 28.13 69.09 28.65
C GLY A 479 28.09 69.92 27.36
N VAL A 480 27.42 69.41 26.33
CA VAL A 480 27.30 70.01 25.00
C VAL A 480 25.92 70.64 24.77
N ASP A 481 25.80 71.50 23.77
CA ASP A 481 24.52 71.90 23.17
C ASP A 481 24.23 70.97 21.98
N TYR A 482 23.11 70.24 22.02
CA TYR A 482 22.76 69.23 21.02
C TYR A 482 21.62 69.72 20.12
N HIS A 483 21.84 69.78 18.81
CA HIS A 483 20.85 70.25 17.84
C HIS A 483 20.67 69.28 16.68
N VAL A 484 19.42 68.99 16.33
CA VAL A 484 19.05 68.11 15.21
C VAL A 484 18.38 68.93 14.11
N GLU A 485 19.09 69.14 13.01
CA GLU A 485 18.63 69.94 11.86
C GLU A 485 19.03 69.28 10.53
N ASP A 486 18.12 69.30 9.54
CA ASP A 486 18.36 68.87 8.16
C ASP A 486 19.04 67.50 7.99
N GLY A 487 18.72 66.51 8.85
CA GLY A 487 19.34 65.17 8.80
C GLY A 487 20.76 65.11 9.36
N HIS A 488 21.14 66.08 10.19
CA HIS A 488 22.42 66.09 10.90
C HIS A 488 22.22 66.41 12.38
N ILE A 489 23.17 65.94 13.19
CA ILE A 489 23.36 66.37 14.58
C ILE A 489 24.54 67.34 14.59
N SER A 490 24.32 68.55 15.05
CA SER A 490 25.37 69.53 15.36
C SER A 490 25.53 69.66 16.86
N VAL A 491 26.79 69.71 17.29
CA VAL A 491 27.16 69.73 18.70
C VAL A 491 28.06 70.95 18.93
N ASP A 492 27.59 71.88 19.76
CA ASP A 492 28.38 73.03 20.19
C ASP A 492 28.89 72.78 21.61
N THR A 493 30.20 72.85 21.82
CA THR A 493 30.76 72.82 23.18
C THR A 493 30.47 74.15 23.88
N ARG A 494 29.77 74.12 25.02
CA ARG A 494 29.51 75.33 25.83
C ARG A 494 30.85 75.92 26.30
N GLY A 495 31.26 77.01 25.64
CA GLY A 495 32.65 77.40 25.48
C GLY A 495 33.49 77.80 26.71
N GLU A 496 34.80 77.80 26.50
CA GLU A 496 35.72 78.82 27.02
C GLU A 496 36.26 79.66 25.82
N PRO A 497 36.29 81.01 25.87
CA PRO A 497 36.64 81.84 24.73
C PRO A 497 38.11 82.26 24.75
N VAL A 498 38.90 81.95 23.71
CA VAL A 498 40.12 82.74 23.38
C VAL A 498 40.31 82.91 21.88
N SER A 499 39.98 84.14 21.46
CA SER A 499 40.46 84.97 20.36
C SER A 499 41.73 84.57 19.57
N ALA A 500 41.64 84.87 18.27
CA ALA A 500 42.67 85.31 17.31
C ALA A 500 43.43 84.26 16.48
N ALA A 501 43.21 84.35 15.16
CA ALA A 501 44.11 83.89 14.11
C ALA A 501 45.55 84.43 14.30
N PRO A 502 46.59 83.73 13.79
CA PRO A 502 46.98 83.97 12.39
C PRO A 502 47.56 82.76 11.62
N THR A 503 47.36 82.82 10.29
CA THR A 503 48.18 82.31 9.17
C THR A 503 49.44 81.47 9.45
N ALA A 504 49.59 80.32 8.77
CA ALA A 504 50.76 79.97 7.92
C ALA A 504 50.71 78.53 7.35
N ASP A 505 50.45 78.43 6.05
CA ASP A 505 51.23 77.73 5.02
C ASP A 505 52.32 76.70 5.44
N ARG A 506 52.15 75.42 5.03
CA ARG A 506 53.16 74.42 4.59
C ARG A 506 52.49 73.03 4.53
N ASP A 507 52.10 72.51 3.37
CA ASP A 507 52.91 71.88 2.30
C ASP A 507 53.44 70.46 2.66
N ARG A 508 52.98 69.48 1.84
CA ARG A 508 53.47 68.10 1.61
C ARG A 508 53.09 67.00 2.63
N SER A 509 52.67 65.79 2.25
CA SER A 509 52.54 65.13 0.93
C SER A 509 52.02 63.69 1.09
N VAL A 510 51.15 63.29 0.14
CA VAL A 510 51.07 61.97 -0.53
C VAL A 510 50.52 60.77 0.24
N GLY A 511 49.34 60.32 -0.21
CA GLY A 511 48.81 58.97 -0.01
C GLY A 511 47.73 58.67 -1.06
N ARG A 512 48.18 58.36 -2.28
CA ARG A 512 47.38 58.00 -3.46
C ARG A 512 46.84 56.57 -3.32
N SER A 513 45.54 56.34 -3.57
CA SER A 513 44.90 55.17 -4.24
C SER A 513 43.38 55.45 -4.32
N THR A 514 42.78 55.72 -5.50
CA THR A 514 42.00 54.78 -6.35
C THR A 514 40.96 53.99 -5.56
N ALA A 515 39.65 54.04 -5.82
CA ALA A 515 38.90 53.93 -7.09
C ALA A 515 37.50 54.57 -6.93
N THR A 516 37.01 55.41 -7.86
CA THR A 516 36.05 55.10 -8.95
C THR A 516 34.77 54.32 -8.56
N SER A 517 33.64 55.04 -8.57
CA SER A 517 32.37 54.64 -9.19
C SER A 517 31.43 55.87 -9.25
N SER A 518 31.59 56.75 -10.24
CA SER A 518 30.74 56.78 -11.45
C SER A 518 29.25 56.56 -11.17
N SER A 519 28.59 57.67 -10.85
CA SER A 519 27.21 57.95 -11.20
C SER A 519 26.99 57.73 -12.70
N SER A 520 26.17 56.74 -13.03
CA SER A 520 25.58 56.58 -14.35
C SER A 520 24.06 56.51 -14.22
N SER A 521 23.42 57.65 -14.46
CA SER A 521 22.07 57.70 -14.99
C SER A 521 22.06 56.98 -16.34
N SER A 522 21.55 55.76 -16.34
CA SER A 522 21.21 55.03 -17.55
C SER A 522 19.79 54.50 -17.38
N SER A 523 18.85 55.15 -18.06
CA SER A 523 17.65 54.51 -18.58
C SER A 523 18.09 53.24 -19.30
N ARG A 524 17.86 52.09 -18.64
CA ARG A 524 18.24 50.78 -19.12
C ARG A 524 17.19 49.85 -18.57
N ASP A 525 16.47 49.22 -19.49
CA ASP A 525 15.54 48.10 -19.31
C ASP A 525 15.69 47.47 -17.92
N GLU A 526 14.73 47.77 -17.04
CA GLU A 526 14.57 47.04 -15.78
C GLU A 526 14.45 45.57 -16.15
N TYR A 527 15.44 44.78 -15.72
CA TYR A 527 15.54 43.37 -16.08
C TYR A 527 14.51 42.62 -15.23
N VAL A 528 13.26 42.65 -15.66
CA VAL A 528 12.19 41.85 -15.07
C VAL A 528 12.46 40.39 -15.41
N ASN A 529 12.65 39.56 -14.38
CA ASN A 529 12.72 38.11 -14.57
C ASN A 529 11.29 37.57 -14.74
N PRO A 530 10.89 37.07 -15.92
CA PRO A 530 9.52 36.61 -16.16
C PRO A 530 9.14 35.40 -15.29
N GLU A 531 10.12 34.67 -14.77
CA GLU A 531 9.92 33.51 -13.88
C GLU A 531 9.41 33.90 -12.49
N GLU A 532 9.55 35.17 -12.09
CA GLU A 532 9.13 35.67 -10.78
C GLU A 532 7.66 36.15 -10.77
N TYR A 533 7.05 36.34 -11.96
CA TYR A 533 5.69 36.89 -12.14
C TYR A 533 4.79 35.98 -12.99
N VAL A 534 5.04 34.66 -12.95
CA VAL A 534 4.37 33.69 -13.83
C VAL A 534 2.88 33.65 -13.56
N ASP A 535 2.48 33.63 -12.29
CA ASP A 535 1.07 33.52 -11.90
C ASP A 535 0.30 34.81 -12.22
N GLU A 536 0.92 35.98 -12.03
CA GLU A 536 0.37 37.28 -12.40
C GLU A 536 0.17 37.38 -13.91
N VAL A 537 1.13 36.89 -14.70
CA VAL A 537 1.03 36.89 -16.17
C VAL A 537 -0.01 35.89 -16.67
N LEU A 538 -0.12 34.70 -16.06
CA LEU A 538 -1.17 33.73 -16.39
C LEU A 538 -2.56 34.27 -16.06
N LEU A 539 -2.72 34.96 -14.92
CA LEU A 539 -3.96 35.63 -14.58
C LEU A 539 -4.30 36.73 -15.58
N LEU A 540 -3.32 37.54 -16.02
CA LEU A 540 -3.53 38.55 -17.05
C LEU A 540 -3.98 37.92 -18.39
N PHE A 541 -3.50 36.74 -18.74
CA PHE A 541 -3.99 36.01 -19.92
C PHE A 541 -5.42 35.51 -19.74
N ASP A 542 -5.78 34.98 -18.57
CA ASP A 542 -7.16 34.54 -18.28
C ASP A 542 -8.14 35.71 -18.35
N GLU A 543 -7.74 36.88 -17.83
CA GLU A 543 -8.56 38.09 -17.87
C GLU A 543 -8.68 38.66 -19.29
N LEU A 544 -7.58 38.67 -20.07
CA LEU A 544 -7.62 38.99 -21.50
C LEU A 544 -8.54 38.02 -22.27
N ALA A 545 -8.52 36.73 -21.95
CA ALA A 545 -9.38 35.72 -22.57
C ALA A 545 -10.85 35.91 -22.18
N ALA A 546 -11.13 36.33 -20.95
CA ALA A 546 -12.48 36.59 -20.46
C ALA A 546 -13.16 37.77 -21.17
N VAL A 547 -12.39 38.79 -21.58
CA VAL A 547 -12.90 39.96 -22.33
C VAL A 547 -12.78 39.80 -23.85
N ALA A 548 -12.18 38.72 -24.35
CA ALA A 548 -12.01 38.49 -25.79
C ALA A 548 -13.32 38.03 -26.46
N GLU A 549 -13.78 38.81 -27.45
CA GLU A 549 -14.96 38.45 -28.26
C GLU A 549 -14.57 37.65 -29.50
N ALA A 550 -15.31 36.56 -29.78
CA ALA A 550 -15.10 35.76 -30.98
C ALA A 550 -15.37 36.56 -32.27
N GLY A 551 -14.39 36.56 -33.17
CA GLY A 551 -14.38 37.33 -34.41
C GLY A 551 -13.72 38.71 -34.29
N SER A 552 -13.20 39.08 -33.12
CA SER A 552 -12.42 40.31 -32.91
C SER A 552 -10.92 40.03 -33.12
N ASP A 553 -10.22 40.97 -33.76
CA ASP A 553 -8.76 41.00 -33.86
C ASP A 553 -8.12 41.82 -32.71
N THR A 554 -8.93 42.47 -31.87
CA THR A 554 -8.45 43.32 -30.77
C THR A 554 -9.12 42.99 -29.44
N VAL A 555 -8.35 43.06 -28.37
CA VAL A 555 -8.79 42.87 -26.98
C VAL A 555 -8.36 44.07 -26.15
N HIS A 556 -9.29 44.58 -25.34
CA HIS A 556 -9.10 45.74 -24.49
C HIS A 556 -9.39 45.34 -23.05
N LEU A 557 -8.42 45.50 -22.15
CA LEU A 557 -8.56 45.19 -20.73
C LEU A 557 -8.30 46.43 -19.90
N GLU A 558 -9.29 46.85 -19.10
CA GLU A 558 -9.14 47.95 -18.14
C GLU A 558 -8.43 47.43 -16.89
N THR A 559 -7.21 47.91 -16.62
CA THR A 559 -6.42 47.39 -15.50
C THR A 559 -6.89 47.86 -14.12
N GLY A 560 -7.89 48.75 -14.08
CA GLY A 560 -8.51 49.21 -12.84
C GLY A 560 -9.45 48.19 -12.19
N ASP A 561 -9.90 47.18 -12.95
CA ASP A 561 -10.79 46.12 -12.48
C ASP A 561 -10.03 44.85 -12.05
N LEU A 562 -8.70 44.85 -12.16
CA LEU A 562 -7.83 43.74 -11.82
C LEU A 562 -7.34 43.81 -10.36
N PRO A 563 -7.04 42.67 -9.71
CA PRO A 563 -6.43 42.66 -8.39
C PRO A 563 -5.09 43.39 -8.35
N GLU A 564 -4.82 44.19 -7.31
CA GLU A 564 -3.62 45.07 -7.22
C GLU A 564 -2.29 44.33 -7.46
N TYR A 565 -2.19 43.05 -7.09
CA TYR A 565 -0.99 42.24 -7.31
C TYR A 565 -0.77 41.84 -8.78
N ALA A 566 -1.83 41.73 -9.59
CA ALA A 566 -1.75 41.42 -11.02
C ALA A 566 -1.47 42.66 -11.89
N VAL A 567 -1.56 43.86 -11.29
CA VAL A 567 -1.33 45.14 -11.97
C VAL A 567 0.01 45.76 -11.61
N GLN A 568 0.92 44.98 -11.04
CA GLN A 568 2.30 45.41 -10.83
C GLN A 568 2.94 45.78 -12.17
N SER A 569 3.72 46.88 -12.17
CA SER A 569 4.43 47.39 -13.35
C SER A 569 5.31 46.32 -14.02
N GLU A 570 5.84 45.42 -13.20
CA GLU A 570 6.76 44.34 -13.53
C GLU A 570 6.02 43.19 -14.25
N ALA A 571 4.86 42.76 -13.75
CA ALA A 571 4.02 41.74 -14.40
C ALA A 571 3.49 42.22 -15.76
N LEU A 572 3.04 43.49 -15.83
CA LEU A 572 2.60 44.13 -17.07
C LEU A 572 3.74 44.24 -18.10
N ALA A 573 4.95 44.59 -17.66
CA ALA A 573 6.14 44.61 -18.52
C ALA A 573 6.54 43.18 -18.98
N ALA A 574 6.35 42.17 -18.13
CA ALA A 574 6.67 40.78 -18.46
C ALA A 574 5.73 40.22 -19.54
N ILE A 575 4.42 40.42 -19.41
CA ILE A 575 3.44 39.99 -20.42
C ILE A 575 3.60 40.75 -21.75
N GLU A 576 3.86 42.06 -21.71
CA GLU A 576 4.14 42.87 -22.90
C GLU A 576 5.36 42.33 -23.65
N ARG A 577 6.46 42.09 -22.93
CA ARG A 577 7.70 41.57 -23.50
C ARG A 577 7.54 40.16 -24.06
N PHE A 578 6.70 39.32 -23.44
CA PHE A 578 6.41 38.00 -23.97
C PHE A 578 5.57 38.11 -25.24
N CYS A 579 4.45 38.84 -25.23
CA CYS A 579 3.54 39.00 -26.35
C CYS A 579 4.24 39.64 -27.57
N ASN A 580 5.06 40.69 -27.37
CA ASN A 580 5.82 41.34 -28.44
C ASN A 580 6.90 40.42 -29.07
N ARG A 581 7.29 39.31 -28.42
CA ARG A 581 8.18 38.30 -29.02
C ARG A 581 7.42 37.32 -29.93
N GLN A 582 6.12 37.13 -29.72
CA GLN A 582 5.25 36.20 -30.45
C GLN A 582 4.65 36.85 -31.71
N ASN A 583 5.53 37.33 -32.60
CA ASN A 583 5.18 38.07 -33.83
C ASN A 583 4.35 37.25 -34.85
N ASP A 584 4.18 35.94 -34.63
CA ASP A 584 3.31 35.07 -35.42
C ASP A 584 1.84 35.10 -34.96
N LEU A 585 1.58 35.58 -33.73
CA LEU A 585 0.25 35.64 -33.12
C LEU A 585 -0.19 37.09 -32.83
N VAL A 586 0.71 37.93 -32.30
CA VAL A 586 0.45 39.30 -31.86
C VAL A 586 1.00 40.31 -32.87
N GLU A 587 0.17 41.26 -33.30
CA GLU A 587 0.56 42.38 -34.16
C GLU A 587 1.06 43.58 -33.33
N SER A 588 0.36 43.93 -32.25
CA SER A 588 0.83 44.92 -31.27
C SER A 588 0.29 44.61 -29.87
N PHE A 589 1.08 44.97 -28.86
CA PHE A 589 0.69 44.99 -27.46
C PHE A 589 1.04 46.36 -26.92
N ASP A 590 0.05 47.16 -26.55
CA ASP A 590 0.22 48.56 -26.17
C ASP A 590 -0.16 48.75 -24.69
N LEU A 591 0.80 49.23 -23.90
CA LEU A 591 0.65 49.60 -22.49
C LEU A 591 0.89 51.11 -22.31
N PRO A 592 -0.07 51.88 -21.77
CA PRO A 592 0.12 53.30 -21.49
C PRO A 592 1.24 53.53 -20.48
N ALA A 593 2.15 54.47 -20.77
CA ALA A 593 3.25 54.81 -19.86
C ALA A 593 2.70 55.34 -18.52
N GLY A 594 3.00 54.62 -17.43
CA GLY A 594 2.60 54.97 -16.05
C GLY A 594 1.33 54.30 -15.53
N ALA A 595 0.86 53.21 -16.14
CA ALA A 595 -0.18 52.35 -15.57
C ALA A 595 0.39 51.47 -14.42
N PRO A 596 -0.39 51.16 -13.37
CA PRO A 596 -1.84 51.39 -13.20
C PRO A 596 -2.29 52.73 -12.58
N PRO A 597 -3.56 53.17 -12.86
CA PRO A 597 -4.57 52.53 -13.71
C PRO A 597 -4.44 52.89 -15.21
N GLY A 598 -4.61 51.91 -16.11
CA GLY A 598 -4.50 52.06 -17.57
C GLY A 598 -5.36 51.06 -18.36
N ILE A 599 -5.33 51.13 -19.69
CA ILE A 599 -5.99 50.17 -20.58
C ILE A 599 -4.91 49.39 -21.32
N VAL A 600 -4.94 48.06 -21.26
CA VAL A 600 -4.07 47.17 -22.04
C VAL A 600 -4.77 46.83 -23.34
N ASP A 601 -4.13 47.18 -24.46
CA ASP A 601 -4.65 46.93 -25.81
C ASP A 601 -3.79 45.86 -26.50
N VAL A 602 -4.42 44.75 -26.92
CA VAL A 602 -3.75 43.68 -27.66
C VAL A 602 -4.39 43.52 -29.03
N ARG A 603 -3.59 43.61 -30.09
CA ARG A 603 -4.00 43.39 -31.47
C ARG A 603 -3.37 42.11 -32.00
N PHE A 604 -4.19 41.18 -32.47
CA PHE A 604 -3.76 39.92 -33.04
C PHE A 604 -3.66 40.00 -34.56
N THR A 605 -2.82 39.15 -35.14
CA THR A 605 -2.70 39.08 -36.60
C THR A 605 -3.99 38.59 -37.25
N ASP A 606 -4.33 39.09 -38.45
CA ASP A 606 -5.54 38.77 -39.25
C ASP A 606 -5.83 37.26 -39.48
N ARG A 607 -4.93 36.37 -39.05
CA ARG A 607 -4.99 34.92 -39.25
C ARG A 607 -5.61 34.16 -38.08
N ASN A 608 -5.72 34.78 -36.90
CA ASN A 608 -6.21 34.12 -35.69
C ASN A 608 -7.31 34.96 -35.03
N ASP A 609 -8.34 34.28 -34.53
CA ASP A 609 -9.36 34.88 -33.68
C ASP A 609 -8.78 35.16 -32.28
N ALA A 610 -9.11 36.29 -31.65
CA ALA A 610 -8.50 36.72 -30.39
C ALA A 610 -8.53 35.66 -29.28
N PRO A 611 -9.64 34.93 -29.03
CA PRO A 611 -9.66 33.87 -28.01
C PRO A 611 -8.69 32.72 -28.34
N ALA A 612 -8.61 32.30 -29.60
CA ALA A 612 -7.72 31.23 -30.02
C ALA A 612 -6.24 31.64 -29.99
N ALA A 613 -5.95 32.92 -30.24
CA ALA A 613 -4.61 33.47 -30.13
C ALA A 613 -4.18 33.58 -28.66
N LEU A 614 -5.08 33.96 -27.76
CA LEU A 614 -4.83 34.03 -26.31
C LEU A 614 -4.61 32.65 -25.69
N ASP A 615 -5.43 31.65 -26.04
CA ASP A 615 -5.22 30.26 -25.60
C ASP A 615 -3.83 29.76 -26.02
N ALA A 616 -3.43 30.04 -27.27
CA ALA A 616 -2.11 29.64 -27.76
C ALA A 616 -0.95 30.39 -27.08
N LEU A 617 -1.15 31.65 -26.69
CA LEU A 617 -0.17 32.41 -25.92
C LEU A 617 -0.06 31.91 -24.48
N TYR A 618 -1.19 31.59 -23.85
CA TYR A 618 -1.28 30.99 -22.53
C TYR A 618 -0.51 29.66 -22.48
N ASP A 619 -0.78 28.75 -23.42
CA ASP A 619 -0.09 27.46 -23.52
C ASP A 619 1.42 27.64 -23.75
N ARG A 620 1.83 28.56 -24.64
CA ARG A 620 3.25 28.83 -24.90
C ARG A 620 3.96 29.46 -23.70
N PHE A 621 3.28 30.33 -22.96
CA PHE A 621 3.83 30.96 -21.77
C PHE A 621 4.06 29.90 -20.70
N LYS A 622 3.07 29.03 -20.48
CA LYS A 622 3.15 27.89 -19.58
C LYS A 622 4.29 26.95 -19.96
N GLU A 623 4.40 26.51 -21.22
CA GLU A 623 5.49 25.64 -21.67
C GLU A 623 6.90 26.23 -21.48
N GLN A 624 7.01 27.57 -21.49
CA GLN A 624 8.30 28.25 -21.41
C GLN A 624 8.73 28.54 -19.97
N TYR A 625 7.79 28.74 -19.05
CA TYR A 625 8.06 29.28 -17.71
C TYR A 625 7.43 28.48 -16.55
N VAL A 626 6.68 27.40 -16.82
CA VAL A 626 6.08 26.45 -15.84
C VAL A 626 6.49 25.02 -16.19
#